data_AF-A0A8S3AZQ7-F1
#
_entry.id   AF-A0A8S3AZQ7-F1
#
_cell.length_a   1.000
_cell.length_b   1.000
_cell.length_c   1.000
_cell.angle_alpha   90.00
_cell.angle_beta   90.00
_cell.angle_gamma   90.00
#
_symmetry.space_group_name_H-M   'P 1'
#
loop_
_entity.id
_entity.type
_entity.pdbx_description
1 polymer ?
#
loop_
_entity_poly.entity_id
_entity_poly.type
_entity_poly.pdbx_seq_one_letter_code
_entity_poly.pdbx_strand_id
1 'polypeptide(L)' 'RSNQYLLGTECDQTIKSFGQGHGEIQSPNWPNLYKPQTSCTTYLLGLDDRFVLENV' A
#
# COMPACT_ATOMS: atom_id res chain seq x y z
N ARG A 1 17.09 -2.42 20.45
CA ARG A 1 16.08 -1.44 19.99
C ARG A 1 15.06 -2.20 19.16
N SER A 2 13.95 -2.64 19.74
CA SER A 2 12.91 -3.35 18.99
C SER A 2 12.02 -2.32 18.29
N ASN A 3 12.05 -2.29 16.97
CA ASN A 3 10.99 -1.64 16.19
C ASN A 3 9.69 -2.37 16.51
N GLN A 4 8.79 -1.68 17.21
CA GLN A 4 7.50 -2.23 17.62
C GLN A 4 6.57 -2.14 16.40
N TYR A 5 6.63 -3.14 15.53
CA TYR A 5 5.60 -3.33 14.50
C TYR A 5 4.33 -3.77 15.21
N LEU A 6 3.25 -3.02 15.03
CA LEU A 6 1.93 -3.47 15.48
C LEU A 6 1.60 -4.76 14.73
N LEU A 7 1.46 -5.87 15.47
CA LEU A 7 1.09 -7.16 14.87
C LEU A 7 -0.21 -6.98 14.06
N GLY A 8 -0.16 -7.36 12.79
CA GLY A 8 -1.25 -7.17 11.84
C GLY A 8 -0.94 -6.13 10.77
N THR A 9 -0.33 -5.00 11.12
CA THR A 9 -0.13 -3.86 10.18
C THR A 9 1.22 -3.90 9.45
N GLU A 10 1.99 -4.99 9.53
CA GLU A 10 3.32 -5.09 8.90
C GLU A 10 3.23 -5.00 7.36
N CYS A 11 2.05 -5.26 6.82
CA CYS A 11 1.74 -5.32 5.40
C CYS A 11 0.82 -4.19 4.93
N ASP A 12 0.49 -3.24 5.81
CA ASP A 12 -0.30 -2.08 5.42
C ASP A 12 0.51 -1.21 4.46
N GLN A 13 -0.09 -0.85 3.33
CA GLN A 13 0.59 -0.09 2.29
C GLN A 13 -0.28 1.01 1.73
N THR A 14 0.35 2.12 1.38
CA THR A 14 -0.29 3.23 0.66
C THR A 14 0.36 3.35 -0.70
N ILE A 15 -0.39 3.04 -1.75
CA ILE A 15 0.06 3.11 -3.13
C ILE A 15 -0.46 4.41 -3.71
N LYS A 16 0.42 5.24 -4.25
CA LYS A 16 0.07 6.45 -5.00
C LYS A 16 0.19 6.15 -6.49
N SER A 17 -0.94 6.15 -7.19
CA SER A 17 -1.00 6.00 -8.63
C SER A 17 -1.18 7.37 -9.27
N PHE A 18 -0.28 7.76 -10.16
CA PHE A 18 -0.33 9.03 -10.88
C PHE A 18 -0.76 8.79 -12.33
N GLY A 19 -1.78 9.51 -12.80
CA GLY A 19 -2.29 9.37 -14.17
C GLY A 19 -2.81 7.95 -14.48
N GLN A 20 -2.39 7.39 -15.62
CA GLN A 20 -2.73 6.02 -16.02
C GLN A 20 -1.56 5.08 -15.74
N GLY A 21 -1.73 4.17 -14.77
CA GLY A 21 -0.75 3.15 -14.41
C GLY A 21 -1.39 1.77 -14.23
N HIS A 22 -0.55 0.73 -14.28
CA HIS A 22 -0.95 -0.65 -14.02
C HIS A 22 -0.03 -1.26 -12.95
N GLY A 23 -0.59 -2.10 -12.08
CA GLY A 23 0.15 -2.81 -11.06
C GLY A 23 -0.69 -3.89 -10.40
N GLU A 24 -0.02 -4.73 -9.60
CA GLU A 24 -0.64 -5.86 -8.91
C GLU A 24 -0.48 -5.71 -7.40
N ILE A 25 -1.55 -5.97 -6.66
CA ILE A 25 -1.51 -6.06 -5.19
C ILE A 25 -1.44 -7.54 -4.83
N GLN A 26 -0.35 -7.92 -4.16
CA GLN A 26 -0.12 -9.30 -3.75
C GLN A 26 -0.19 -9.43 -2.22
N SER A 27 -0.60 -10.62 -1.78
CA SER A 27 -0.55 -10.97 -0.36
C SER A 27 0.91 -10.97 0.14
N PRO A 28 1.14 -10.74 1.44
CA PRO A 28 2.46 -10.89 2.02
C PRO A 28 3.04 -12.27 1.66
N ASN A 29 4.33 -12.33 1.32
CA ASN A 29 5.03 -13.59 1.05
C ASN A 29 4.57 -14.38 -0.21
N TRP A 30 3.71 -13.84 -1.08
CA TRP A 30 3.36 -14.50 -2.34
C TRP A 30 4.62 -14.87 -3.15
N PRO A 31 4.72 -16.06 -3.78
CA PRO A 31 3.69 -17.09 -3.95
C PRO A 31 3.56 -18.07 -2.77
N ASN A 32 4.34 -17.88 -1.71
CA ASN A 32 4.27 -18.71 -0.50
C ASN A 32 3.14 -18.25 0.43
N LEU A 33 2.86 -19.08 1.44
CA LEU A 33 1.82 -18.79 2.44
C LEU A 33 2.23 -17.61 3.34
N TYR A 34 1.29 -16.70 3.60
CA TYR A 34 1.42 -15.67 4.62
C TYR A 34 1.07 -16.21 6.01
N LYS A 35 1.43 -15.48 7.06
CA LYS A 35 1.18 -15.89 8.45
C LYS A 35 -0.33 -15.94 8.76
N PRO A 36 -0.80 -16.90 9.59
CA PRO A 36 -2.17 -16.86 10.08
C PRO A 36 -2.47 -15.58 10.86
N GLN A 37 -3.73 -15.15 10.87
CA GLN A 37 -4.20 -13.95 11.58
C GLN A 37 -3.54 -12.63 11.13
N THR A 38 -3.01 -12.58 9.91
CA THR A 38 -2.55 -11.33 9.28
C THR A 38 -3.74 -10.52 8.77
N SER A 39 -3.76 -9.21 9.05
CA SER A 39 -4.80 -8.27 8.60
C SER A 39 -4.16 -7.04 7.97
N CYS A 40 -4.11 -7.00 6.63
CA CYS A 40 -3.49 -5.90 5.88
C CYS A 40 -4.54 -4.92 5.35
N THR A 41 -4.26 -3.63 5.42
CA THR A 41 -5.04 -2.56 4.78
C THR A 41 -4.22 -1.93 3.67
N THR A 42 -4.76 -1.89 2.45
CA THR A 42 -4.14 -1.20 1.32
C THR A 42 -4.92 0.07 0.98
N TYR A 43 -4.24 1.22 1.00
CA TYR A 43 -4.78 2.50 0.57
C TYR A 43 -4.27 2.82 -0.84
N LEU A 44 -5.13 2.69 -1.86
CA LEU A 44 -4.80 3.10 -3.23
C LEU A 44 -5.29 4.53 -3.48
N LEU A 45 -4.33 5.45 -3.64
CA LEU A 45 -4.57 6.85 -3.93
C LEU A 45 -4.41 7.07 -5.44
N GLY A 46 -5.52 7.21 -6.15
CA GLY A 46 -5.54 7.63 -7.56
C GLY A 46 -5.39 9.15 -7.66
N LEU A 47 -4.17 9.60 -7.92
CA LEU A 47 -3.81 11.00 -8.10
C LEU A 47 -3.89 11.35 -9.59
N ASP A 48 -4.60 12.41 -9.91
CA ASP A 48 -4.65 12.97 -11.26
C ASP A 48 -3.65 14.13 -11.32
N ASP A 49 -2.63 13.99 -12.15
CA ASP A 49 -1.57 14.99 -12.33
C ASP A 49 -2.13 16.33 -12.85
N ARG A 50 -3.35 16.33 -13.43
CA ARG A 50 -4.06 17.52 -13.88
C ARG A 50 -4.68 18.34 -12.75
N PHE A 51 -4.80 17.77 -11.55
CA PHE A 51 -5.30 18.45 -10.35
C PHE A 51 -4.20 18.79 -9.34
N VAL A 52 -2.91 18.78 -9.75
CA VAL A 52 -1.92 19.59 -9.05
C VAL A 52 -2.32 21.04 -9.33
N LEU A 53 -3.19 21.58 -8.47
CA LEU A 53 -3.50 23.00 -8.46
C LEU A 53 -2.15 23.71 -8.44
N GLU A 54 -1.86 24.48 -9.48
CA GLU A 54 -0.74 25.40 -9.46
C GLU A 54 -0.85 26.21 -8.16
N ASN A 55 0.21 26.21 -7.36
CA ASN A 55 0.30 27.11 -6.22
C ASN A 55 0.23 28.54 -6.78
N VAL A 56 -0.94 29.17 -6.65
CA VAL A 56 -1.15 30.62 -6.82
C VAL A 56 -0.60 31.36 -5.61
#